data_AF-A0A4V3GPQ0-F1
#
_entry.id   AF-A0A4V3GPQ0-F1
#
_cell.length_a   1.000
_cell.length_b   1.000
_cell.length_c   1.000
_cell.angle_alpha   90.00
_cell.angle_beta   90.00
_cell.angle_gamma   90.00
#
_symmetry.space_group_name_H-M   'P 1'
#
loop_
_entity.id
_entity.type
_entity.pdbx_description
1 polymer ?
#
loop_
_entity_poly.entity_id
_entity_poly.type
_entity_poly.pdbx_seq_one_letter_code
_entity_poly.pdbx_strand_id
1 'polypeptide(L)'
;MTLFSKFSNQLLLAVLLGVLTFLSIVGQTFTLLLSALFIYCFMGFAALSLKAITAKRKPVRMLGVVGTVIFALVILGTLLNALERGYLVNGDSYPTFLGTDIGRVNLTKFINLTETECKGMGAGSYAKANGIVVIRCGNSWFSGKTFIGHTTTPDDLSKEDVK
;
A
#
# COMPACT_ATOMS: atom_id res chain seq x y z
N MET A 1 -35.95 -1.26 21.03
CA MET A 1 -34.47 -1.23 21.10
C MET A 1 -33.77 -0.92 19.76
N THR A 2 -34.48 -0.86 18.62
CA THR A 2 -33.87 -0.64 17.29
C THR A 2 -33.64 0.83 16.92
N LEU A 3 -34.41 1.77 17.50
CA LEU A 3 -34.33 3.20 17.18
C LEU A 3 -33.03 3.85 17.67
N PHE A 4 -32.60 3.50 18.89
CA PHE A 4 -31.39 4.05 19.52
C PHE A 4 -30.11 3.65 18.77
N SER A 5 -30.05 2.42 18.24
CA SER A 5 -28.92 1.96 17.43
C SER A 5 -28.82 2.68 16.08
N LYS A 6 -29.96 3.05 15.47
CA LYS A 6 -29.97 3.78 14.19
C LYS A 6 -29.52 5.23 14.37
N PHE A 7 -29.97 5.87 15.45
CA PHE A 7 -29.59 7.23 15.80
C PHE A 7 -28.10 7.34 16.14
N SER A 8 -27.58 6.40 16.95
CA SER A 8 -26.16 6.35 17.30
C SER A 8 -25.26 6.15 16.08
N ASN A 9 -25.65 5.28 15.13
CA ASN A 9 -24.90 5.07 13.90
C ASN A 9 -24.92 6.30 12.96
N GLN A 10 -26.04 7.02 12.89
CA GLN A 10 -26.14 8.25 12.09
C GLN A 10 -25.32 9.40 12.70
N LEU A 11 -25.35 9.54 14.02
CA LEU A 11 -24.55 10.54 14.74
C LEU A 11 -23.06 10.27 14.59
N LEU A 12 -22.64 9.01 14.73
CA LEU A 12 -21.25 8.60 14.54
C LEU A 12 -20.77 8.92 13.11
N LEU A 13 -21.57 8.59 12.10
CA LEU A 13 -21.30 8.92 10.69
C LEU A 13 -21.18 10.43 10.46
N ALA A 14 -22.07 11.23 11.06
CA ALA A 14 -22.04 12.68 10.93
C ALA A 14 -20.79 13.30 11.57
N VAL A 15 -20.42 12.85 12.77
CA VAL A 15 -19.21 13.31 13.47
C VAL A 15 -17.96 12.93 12.68
N LEU A 16 -17.89 11.70 12.18
CA LEU A 16 -16.78 11.20 11.37
C LEU A 16 -16.62 12.02 10.08
N LEU A 17 -17.72 12.28 9.36
CA LEU A 17 -17.69 13.11 8.15
C LEU A 17 -17.29 14.56 8.48
N GLY A 18 -17.76 15.13 9.59
CA GLY A 18 -17.41 16.47 10.04
C GLY A 18 -15.93 16.63 10.42
N VAL A 19 -15.33 15.61 11.07
CA VAL A 19 -13.89 15.63 11.41
C VAL A 19 -13.04 15.59 10.14
N LEU A 20 -13.46 14.89 9.09
CA LEU A 20 -12.68 14.82 7.85
C LEU A 20 -12.80 16.02 6.95
N THR A 21 -13.97 16.64 6.89
CA THR A 21 -14.11 17.92 6.20
C THR A 21 -13.25 18.96 6.90
N PHE A 22 -13.23 18.98 8.23
CA PHE A 22 -12.35 19.85 9.01
C PHE A 22 -10.86 19.58 8.74
N LEU A 23 -10.40 18.32 8.83
CA LEU A 23 -9.02 17.95 8.54
C LEU A 23 -8.60 18.25 7.09
N SER A 24 -9.53 18.14 6.14
CA SER A 24 -9.28 18.50 4.73
C SER A 24 -9.12 20.01 4.53
N ILE A 25 -9.94 20.82 5.22
CA ILE A 25 -9.85 22.28 5.19
C ILE A 25 -8.53 22.74 5.80
N VAL A 26 -8.16 22.17 6.96
CA VAL A 26 -6.93 22.51 7.67
C VAL A 26 -5.68 22.06 6.90
N GLY A 27 -5.73 20.90 6.24
CA GLY A 27 -4.58 20.36 5.51
C GLY A 27 -4.34 20.95 4.12
N GLN A 28 -5.18 21.89 3.64
CA GLN A 28 -5.09 22.60 2.35
C GLN A 28 -4.76 21.72 1.12
N THR A 29 -5.04 20.43 1.19
CA THR A 29 -4.65 19.47 0.16
C THR A 29 -5.86 18.64 -0.24
N PHE A 30 -6.23 18.76 -1.51
CA PHE A 30 -7.30 17.96 -2.13
C PHE A 30 -7.09 16.45 -1.95
N THR A 31 -5.83 16.04 -1.82
CA THR A 31 -5.40 14.67 -1.53
C THR A 31 -5.96 14.13 -0.20
N LEU A 32 -6.05 14.94 0.85
CA LEU A 32 -6.60 14.51 2.15
C LEU A 32 -8.11 14.26 2.07
N LEU A 33 -8.83 15.13 1.35
CA LEU A 33 -10.27 14.94 1.12
C LEU A 33 -10.54 13.69 0.28
N LEU A 34 -9.75 13.49 -0.77
CA LEU A 34 -9.90 12.34 -1.66
C LEU A 34 -9.60 11.03 -0.90
N SER A 35 -8.50 10.97 -0.15
CA SER A 35 -8.13 9.80 0.65
C SER A 35 -9.15 9.51 1.76
N ALA A 36 -9.65 10.55 2.43
CA ALA A 36 -10.78 10.44 3.35
C ALA A 36 -11.97 9.78 2.67
N LEU A 37 -12.48 10.34 1.57
CA LEU A 37 -13.64 9.82 0.84
C LEU A 37 -13.44 8.36 0.43
N PHE A 38 -12.25 7.99 -0.05
CA PHE A 38 -11.90 6.61 -0.35
C PHE A 38 -12.06 5.68 0.86
N ILE A 39 -11.59 6.09 2.04
CA ILE A 39 -11.75 5.30 3.27
C ILE A 39 -13.24 5.11 3.61
N TYR A 40 -14.09 6.14 3.47
CA TYR A 40 -15.53 6.02 3.73
C TYR A 40 -16.21 5.10 2.75
N CYS A 41 -15.91 5.25 1.46
CA CYS A 41 -16.46 4.38 0.43
C CYS A 41 -16.04 2.92 0.68
N PHE A 42 -14.78 2.69 1.07
CA PHE A 42 -14.28 1.37 1.38
C PHE A 42 -14.98 0.74 2.61
N MET A 43 -15.14 1.50 3.69
CA MET A 43 -15.87 1.04 4.88
C MET A 43 -17.37 0.86 4.62
N GLY A 44 -17.97 1.76 3.84
CA GLY A 44 -19.37 1.67 3.41
C GLY A 44 -19.64 0.42 2.56
N PHE A 45 -18.72 0.09 1.64
CA PHE A 45 -18.76 -1.13 0.85
C PHE A 45 -18.73 -2.38 1.72
N ALA A 46 -17.87 -2.42 2.75
CA ALA A 46 -17.81 -3.52 3.70
C ALA A 46 -19.15 -3.72 4.43
N ALA A 47 -19.72 -2.63 4.97
CA ALA A 47 -20.98 -2.66 5.70
C ALA A 47 -22.16 -3.07 4.81
N LEU A 48 -22.20 -2.59 3.56
CA LEU A 48 -23.21 -2.98 2.57
C LEU A 48 -23.10 -4.45 2.19
N SER A 49 -21.88 -4.96 1.98
CA SER A 49 -21.63 -6.36 1.62
C SER A 49 -22.07 -7.31 2.74
N LEU A 50 -21.76 -6.99 4.00
CA LEU A 50 -22.21 -7.77 5.17
C LEU A 50 -23.74 -7.77 5.32
N LYS A 51 -24.39 -6.61 5.12
CA LYS A 51 -25.87 -6.54 5.14
C LYS A 51 -26.48 -7.36 4.01
N ALA A 52 -25.89 -7.33 2.82
CA ALA A 52 -26.38 -8.06 1.66
C ALA A 52 -26.35 -9.60 1.86
N ILE A 53 -25.42 -10.15 2.66
CA ILE A 53 -25.39 -11.58 3.00
C ILE A 53 -26.66 -12.04 3.74
N THR A 54 -27.26 -11.14 4.52
CA THR A 54 -28.49 -11.45 5.27
C THR A 54 -29.78 -11.28 4.46
N ALA A 55 -29.69 -10.86 3.19
CA ALA A 55 -30.87 -10.60 2.37
C ALA A 55 -31.62 -11.89 2.00
N LYS A 56 -32.96 -11.82 2.02
CA LYS A 56 -33.85 -12.94 1.63
C LYS A 56 -33.73 -13.32 0.14
N ARG A 57 -33.40 -12.34 -0.73
CA ARG A 57 -33.29 -12.56 -2.19
C ARG A 57 -31.94 -13.19 -2.52
N LYS A 58 -31.95 -14.41 -3.11
CA LYS A 58 -30.75 -15.15 -3.53
C LYS A 58 -29.71 -14.32 -4.32
N PRO A 59 -30.07 -13.51 -5.34
CA PRO A 59 -29.07 -12.75 -6.10
C PRO A 59 -28.36 -11.69 -5.24
N VAL A 60 -29.10 -10.99 -4.36
CA VAL A 60 -28.52 -9.99 -3.45
C VAL A 60 -27.58 -10.66 -2.44
N ARG A 61 -27.93 -11.85 -1.97
CA ARG A 61 -27.09 -12.63 -1.07
C ARG A 61 -25.77 -13.04 -1.71
N MET A 62 -25.80 -13.53 -2.96
CA MET A 62 -24.58 -13.86 -3.70
C MET A 62 -23.67 -12.63 -3.88
N LEU A 63 -24.24 -11.48 -4.26
CA LEU A 63 -23.47 -10.24 -4.35
C LEU A 63 -22.82 -9.84 -3.03
N GLY A 64 -23.53 -10.01 -1.91
CA GLY A 64 -22.97 -9.76 -0.57
C GLY A 64 -21.79 -10.68 -0.23
N VAL A 65 -21.90 -11.97 -0.55
CA VAL A 65 -20.80 -12.94 -0.34
C VAL A 65 -19.59 -12.57 -1.21
N VAL A 66 -19.80 -12.35 -2.52
CA VAL A 66 -18.73 -11.96 -3.45
C VAL A 66 -18.07 -10.65 -3.00
N GLY A 67 -18.85 -9.64 -2.66
CA GLY A 67 -18.33 -8.36 -2.17
C GLY A 67 -17.51 -8.50 -0.89
N THR A 68 -17.94 -9.36 0.03
CA THR A 68 -17.19 -9.64 1.28
C THR A 68 -15.88 -10.37 1.01
N VAL A 69 -15.87 -11.33 0.09
CA VAL A 69 -14.63 -12.02 -0.32
C VAL A 69 -13.65 -11.04 -0.96
N ILE A 70 -14.11 -10.20 -1.88
CA ILE A 70 -13.28 -9.16 -2.52
C ILE A 70 -12.71 -8.22 -1.45
N PHE A 71 -13.53 -7.75 -0.52
CA PHE A 71 -13.08 -6.88 0.57
C PHE A 71 -11.99 -7.55 1.43
N ALA A 72 -12.18 -8.82 1.80
CA ALA A 72 -11.21 -9.57 2.56
C ALA A 72 -9.88 -9.75 1.81
N LEU A 73 -9.93 -10.02 0.50
CA LEU A 73 -8.73 -10.12 -0.35
C LEU A 73 -7.99 -8.78 -0.44
N VAL A 74 -8.72 -7.66 -0.53
CA VAL A 74 -8.09 -6.33 -0.52
C VAL A 74 -7.39 -6.07 0.81
N ILE A 75 -8.01 -6.37 1.95
CA ILE A 75 -7.36 -6.25 3.27
C ILE A 75 -6.12 -7.14 3.37
N LEU A 76 -6.22 -8.39 2.93
CA LEU A 76 -5.09 -9.30 2.97
C LEU A 76 -3.93 -8.78 2.10
N GLY A 77 -4.24 -8.29 0.90
CA GLY A 77 -3.26 -7.69 0.00
C GLY A 77 -2.58 -6.45 0.59
N THR A 78 -3.34 -5.56 1.25
CA THR A 78 -2.75 -4.37 1.89
C THR A 78 -1.87 -4.72 3.08
N LEU A 79 -2.28 -5.70 3.89
CA LEU A 79 -1.46 -6.19 5.01
C LEU A 79 -0.17 -6.84 4.53
N LEU A 80 -0.24 -7.71 3.51
CA LEU A 80 0.95 -8.34 2.93
C LEU A 80 1.91 -7.30 2.36
N ASN A 81 1.38 -6.27 1.66
CA ASN A 81 2.21 -5.18 1.14
C ASN A 81 2.85 -4.35 2.28
N ALA A 82 2.15 -4.11 3.38
CA ALA A 82 2.70 -3.42 4.54
C ALA A 82 3.79 -4.25 5.24
N LEU A 83 3.58 -5.55 5.41
CA LEU A 83 4.56 -6.47 5.97
C LEU A 83 5.81 -6.56 5.10
N GLU A 84 5.62 -6.71 3.79
CA GLU A 84 6.72 -6.72 2.82
C GLU A 84 7.50 -5.41 2.86
N ARG A 85 6.83 -4.25 2.90
CA ARG A 85 7.49 -2.96 3.03
C ARG A 85 8.25 -2.82 4.34
N GLY A 86 7.65 -3.26 5.45
CA GLY A 86 8.30 -3.30 6.76
C GLY A 86 9.57 -4.16 6.75
N TYR A 87 9.51 -5.32 6.10
CA TYR A 87 10.64 -6.22 5.93
C TYR A 87 11.71 -5.67 4.97
N LEU A 88 11.29 -5.01 3.89
CA LEU A 88 12.17 -4.34 2.93
C LEU A 88 12.95 -3.20 3.59
N VAL A 89 12.36 -2.48 4.54
CA VAL A 89 13.04 -1.37 5.22
C VAL A 89 13.90 -1.86 6.38
N ASN A 90 13.40 -2.79 7.21
CA ASN A 90 14.04 -3.14 8.48
C ASN A 90 14.75 -4.50 8.49
N GLY A 91 14.47 -5.38 7.54
CA GLY A 91 15.05 -6.73 7.52
C GLY A 91 16.51 -6.73 7.07
N ASP A 92 17.33 -7.61 7.67
CA ASP A 92 18.74 -7.77 7.31
C ASP A 92 18.95 -8.52 5.98
N SER A 93 17.92 -9.24 5.53
CA SER A 93 17.93 -9.99 4.27
C SER A 93 16.64 -9.71 3.51
N TYR A 94 16.63 -10.00 2.20
CA TYR A 94 15.42 -9.92 1.38
C TYR A 94 15.25 -11.23 0.59
N PRO A 95 14.03 -11.76 0.44
CA PRO A 95 13.82 -13.05 -0.19
C PRO A 95 14.15 -12.95 -1.68
N THR A 96 15.02 -13.83 -2.17
CA THR A 96 15.51 -13.78 -3.56
C THR A 96 14.42 -14.03 -4.59
N PHE A 97 13.39 -14.82 -4.25
CA PHE A 97 12.27 -15.07 -5.14
C PHE A 97 11.36 -13.85 -5.35
N LEU A 98 11.46 -12.80 -4.52
CA LEU A 98 10.67 -11.57 -4.65
C LEU A 98 11.33 -10.52 -5.54
N GLY A 99 12.52 -10.78 -6.08
CA GLY A 99 13.23 -9.85 -6.94
C GLY A 99 14.04 -10.54 -8.02
N THR A 100 14.38 -9.78 -9.07
CA THR A 100 15.25 -10.25 -10.15
C THR A 100 16.70 -9.97 -9.78
N ASP A 101 17.52 -11.01 -9.72
CA ASP A 101 18.96 -10.86 -9.52
C ASP A 101 19.59 -10.20 -10.76
N ILE A 102 20.27 -9.08 -10.55
CA ILE A 102 20.97 -8.32 -11.59
C ILE A 102 22.49 -8.42 -11.45
N GLY A 103 23.00 -9.22 -10.50
CA GLY A 103 24.42 -9.40 -10.23
C GLY A 103 25.05 -8.17 -9.58
N ARG A 104 26.33 -7.90 -9.90
CA ARG A 104 27.02 -6.73 -9.34
C ARG A 104 26.39 -5.41 -9.78
N VAL A 105 26.18 -4.51 -8.83
CA VAL A 105 25.60 -3.18 -9.05
C VAL A 105 26.63 -2.10 -8.74
N ASN A 106 26.86 -1.24 -9.73
CA ASN A 106 27.62 0.00 -9.60
C ASN A 106 26.69 1.18 -9.93
N LEU A 107 27.07 2.40 -9.58
CA LEU A 107 26.27 3.62 -9.79
C LEU A 107 25.73 3.74 -11.22
N THR A 108 26.57 3.56 -12.24
CA THR A 108 26.14 3.63 -13.66
C THR A 108 25.04 2.62 -14.00
N LYS A 109 25.13 1.41 -13.41
CA LYS A 109 24.15 0.36 -13.62
C LYS A 109 22.85 0.66 -12.88
N PHE A 110 22.94 1.25 -11.69
CA PHE A 110 21.79 1.75 -10.95
C PHE A 110 21.07 2.86 -11.74
N ILE A 111 21.79 3.89 -12.20
CA ILE A 111 21.23 4.99 -13.00
C ILE A 111 20.54 4.45 -14.25
N ASN A 112 21.23 3.59 -15.02
CA ASN A 112 20.66 2.99 -16.22
C ASN A 112 19.38 2.18 -15.90
N LEU A 113 19.39 1.41 -14.80
CA LEU A 113 18.20 0.66 -14.34
C LEU A 113 17.06 1.61 -13.97
N THR A 114 17.34 2.73 -13.31
CA THR A 114 16.30 3.71 -12.96
C THR A 114 15.70 4.42 -14.18
N GLU A 115 16.52 4.72 -15.20
CA GLU A 115 16.07 5.39 -16.42
C GLU A 115 15.30 4.46 -17.37
N THR A 116 15.67 3.18 -17.40
CA THR A 116 15.08 2.18 -18.30
C THR A 116 13.89 1.46 -17.67
N GLU A 117 14.10 0.87 -16.49
CA GLU A 117 13.14 -0.03 -15.84
C GLU A 117 12.22 0.68 -14.85
N CYS A 118 12.70 1.75 -14.20
CA CYS A 118 11.89 2.53 -13.26
C CYS A 118 11.26 3.78 -13.89
N LYS A 119 11.18 3.90 -15.21
CA LYS A 119 10.73 5.14 -15.87
C LYS A 119 9.36 5.61 -15.36
N GLY A 120 9.32 6.81 -14.77
CA GLY A 120 8.10 7.40 -14.20
C GLY A 120 7.69 6.85 -12.82
N MET A 121 8.48 5.94 -12.24
CA MET A 121 8.31 5.41 -10.89
C MET A 121 9.54 5.78 -10.06
N GLY A 122 9.37 6.40 -8.89
CA GLY A 122 10.50 6.69 -8.01
C GLY A 122 11.26 5.42 -7.66
N ALA A 123 12.59 5.42 -7.74
CA ALA A 123 13.43 4.28 -7.39
C ALA A 123 13.96 4.43 -5.96
N GLY A 124 13.94 3.35 -5.19
CA GLY A 124 14.55 3.29 -3.86
C GLY A 124 15.57 2.17 -3.76
N SER A 125 16.71 2.43 -3.12
CA SER A 125 17.72 1.44 -2.79
C SER A 125 17.68 1.11 -1.29
N TYR A 126 17.84 -0.16 -0.96
CA TYR A 126 17.83 -0.66 0.41
C TYR A 126 19.02 -1.60 0.61
N ALA A 127 20.02 -1.15 1.37
CA ALA A 127 21.15 -1.97 1.73
C ALA A 127 20.72 -3.09 2.70
N LYS A 128 21.27 -4.28 2.49
CA LYS A 128 21.06 -5.50 3.28
C LYS A 128 22.41 -6.05 3.73
N ALA A 129 22.37 -7.04 4.62
CA ALA A 129 23.59 -7.70 5.08
C ALA A 129 24.32 -8.38 3.90
N ASN A 130 25.61 -8.65 4.09
CA ASN A 130 26.46 -9.36 3.12
C ASN A 130 26.62 -8.64 1.75
N GLY A 131 26.54 -7.31 1.74
CA GLY A 131 26.72 -6.52 0.50
C GLY A 131 25.58 -6.69 -0.50
N ILE A 132 24.40 -7.13 -0.06
CA ILE A 132 23.20 -7.19 -0.90
C ILE A 132 22.52 -5.82 -0.91
N VAL A 133 22.06 -5.39 -2.08
CA VAL A 133 21.26 -4.16 -2.24
C VAL A 133 19.97 -4.54 -2.95
N VAL A 134 18.84 -4.14 -2.39
CA VAL A 134 17.53 -4.31 -3.02
C VAL A 134 17.15 -2.98 -3.65
N ILE A 135 16.89 -2.98 -4.95
CA ILE A 135 16.46 -1.81 -5.71
C ILE A 135 15.01 -2.00 -6.09
N ARG A 136 14.16 -1.04 -5.79
CA ARG A 136 12.73 -1.12 -6.09
C ARG A 136 12.28 0.07 -6.90
N CYS A 137 11.62 -0.20 -8.02
CA CYS A 137 10.90 0.80 -8.79
C CYS A 137 9.49 0.95 -8.20
N GLY A 138 9.17 2.10 -7.61
CA GLY A 138 7.86 2.40 -7.06
C GLY A 138 7.63 1.88 -5.63
N ASN A 139 6.43 2.14 -5.13
CA ASN A 139 6.12 1.98 -3.71
C ASN A 139 5.37 0.67 -3.36
N SER A 140 4.90 -0.10 -4.35
CA SER A 140 4.18 -1.36 -4.14
C SER A 140 4.83 -2.52 -4.89
N TRP A 141 4.69 -3.72 -4.35
CA TRP A 141 5.28 -4.93 -4.95
C TRP A 141 4.46 -5.39 -6.16
N PHE A 142 3.15 -5.13 -6.15
CA PHE A 142 2.25 -5.49 -7.26
C PHE A 142 2.48 -4.67 -8.53
N SER A 143 2.88 -3.40 -8.42
CA SER A 143 3.10 -2.53 -9.58
C SER A 143 4.58 -2.30 -9.89
N GLY A 144 5.46 -2.58 -8.93
CA GLY A 144 6.87 -2.20 -8.98
C GLY A 144 7.80 -3.38 -9.23
N LYS A 145 8.83 -3.18 -10.05
CA LYS A 145 9.89 -4.16 -10.21
C LYS A 145 10.84 -4.08 -9.03
N THR A 146 11.21 -5.24 -8.50
CA THR A 146 12.22 -5.37 -7.44
C THR A 146 13.43 -6.09 -8.03
N PHE A 147 14.60 -5.52 -7.85
CA PHE A 147 15.88 -6.05 -8.30
C PHE A 147 16.80 -6.28 -7.11
N ILE A 148 17.61 -7.33 -7.19
CA ILE A 148 18.57 -7.68 -6.15
C ILE A 148 19.95 -7.58 -6.78
N GLY A 149 20.80 -6.77 -6.16
CA GLY A 149 22.15 -6.52 -6.58
C GLY A 149 23.17 -6.86 -5.51
N HIS A 150 24.40 -7.05 -5.93
CA HIS A 150 25.54 -7.26 -5.04
C HIS A 150 26.51 -6.07 -5.17
N THR A 151 26.80 -5.39 -4.07
CA THR A 151 27.84 -4.37 -4.00
C THR A 151 29.04 -4.90 -3.20
N THR A 152 30.23 -4.49 -3.59
CA THR A 152 31.46 -4.71 -2.80
C THR A 152 31.52 -3.82 -1.56
N THR A 153 30.75 -2.73 -1.51
CA THR A 153 30.80 -1.72 -0.44
C THR A 153 29.41 -1.09 -0.23
N PRO A 154 28.79 -1.20 0.97
CA PRO A 154 27.49 -0.58 1.28
C PRO A 154 27.48 0.95 1.17
N ASP A 155 28.66 1.57 1.26
CA ASP A 155 28.87 3.02 1.33
C ASP A 155 28.86 3.75 -0.01
N ASP A 156 28.94 3.03 -1.14
CA ASP A 156 29.05 3.68 -2.46
C ASP A 156 27.71 4.19 -3.02
N LEU A 157 26.58 3.84 -2.39
CA LEU A 157 25.24 4.28 -2.79
C LEU A 157 24.58 5.24 -1.80
N SER A 158 25.07 5.33 -0.55
CA SER A 158 24.49 6.18 0.50
C SER A 158 25.16 7.55 0.64
N LYS A 159 26.34 7.74 0.05
CA LYS A 159 27.15 8.97 0.22
C LYS A 159 26.92 10.05 -0.84
N GLU A 160 26.22 9.77 -1.94
CA GLU A 160 26.00 10.76 -3.02
C GLU A 160 24.63 11.46 -2.99
N ASP A 161 23.68 11.02 -2.14
CA ASP A 161 22.41 11.75 -1.90
C ASP A 161 22.59 12.97 -0.96
N VAL A 162 23.83 13.31 -0.59
CA VAL A 162 24.20 14.55 0.12
C VAL A 162 25.22 15.33 -0.71
N LYS A 163 24.77 15.90 -1.84
CA LYS A 163 25.37 17.13 -2.36
C LYS A 163 24.41 17.95 -3.20
#